data_AF-A0AAW2DWL0-F1
#
_entry.id   AF-A0AAW2DWL0-F1
#
_cell.length_a   1.000
_cell.length_b   1.000
_cell.length_c   1.000
_cell.angle_alpha   90.00
_cell.angle_beta   90.00
_cell.angle_gamma   90.00
#
_symmetry.space_group_name_H-M   'P 1'
#
loop_
_entity.id
_entity.type
_entity.pdbx_description
1 polymer ?
#
loop_
_entity_poly.entity_id
_entity_poly.type
_entity_poly.pdbx_seq_one_letter_code
_entity_poly.pdbx_strand_id
1 'polypeptide(L)' 'TIAQVEALAARKAMEFALEMGIMHAIVEGDSEIIFKDLINFEPSLGLHSHLIEDIKLLASHFS' A
#
# COMPACT_ATOMS: atom_id res chain seq x y z
N THR A 1 -4.51 -6.53 -13.91
CA THR A 1 -5.49 -7.40 -13.20
C THR A 1 -6.10 -6.64 -12.03
N ILE A 2 -7.12 -7.17 -11.36
CA ILE A 2 -7.80 -6.52 -10.22
C ILE A 2 -6.80 -6.13 -9.11
N ALA A 3 -5.87 -7.03 -8.75
CA ALA A 3 -4.83 -6.77 -7.74
C ALA A 3 -3.97 -5.53 -8.04
N GLN A 4 -3.62 -5.26 -9.31
CA GLN A 4 -2.85 -4.06 -9.66
C GLN A 4 -3.65 -2.77 -9.44
N VAL A 5 -4.98 -2.80 -9.67
CA VAL A 5 -5.85 -1.65 -9.43
C VAL A 5 -6.00 -1.41 -7.92
N GLU A 6 -6.14 -2.47 -7.14
CA GLU A 6 -6.23 -2.40 -5.68
C GLU A 6 -4.92 -1.90 -5.05
N ALA A 7 -3.77 -2.38 -5.52
CA ALA A 7 -2.46 -1.88 -5.11
C ALA A 7 -2.31 -0.38 -5.44
N LEU A 8 -2.72 0.03 -6.64
CA LEU A 8 -2.69 1.44 -7.03
C LEU A 8 -3.62 2.29 -6.15
N ALA A 9 -4.80 1.78 -5.81
CA ALA A 9 -5.74 2.46 -4.91
C ALA A 9 -5.15 2.64 -3.51
N ALA A 10 -4.52 1.60 -2.94
CA ALA A 10 -3.83 1.67 -1.66
C ALA A 10 -2.68 2.70 -1.69
N ARG A 11 -1.87 2.72 -2.74
CA ARG A 11 -0.80 3.72 -2.91
C ARG A 11 -1.36 5.14 -2.95
N LYS A 12 -2.43 5.37 -3.72
CA LYS A 12 -3.07 6.69 -3.83
C LYS A 12 -3.69 7.16 -2.51
N ALA A 13 -4.28 6.25 -1.73
CA ALA A 13 -4.79 6.58 -0.40
C ALA A 13 -3.67 7.04 0.55
N MET A 14 -2.50 6.42 0.48
CA MET A 14 -1.35 6.79 1.30
C MET A 14 -0.70 8.10 0.88
N GLU A 15 -0.51 8.31 -0.42
CA GLU A 15 -0.06 9.60 -0.97
C GLU A 15 -0.98 10.72 -0.49
N PHE A 16 -2.30 10.53 -0.63
CA PHE A 16 -3.29 11.51 -0.18
C PHE A 16 -3.21 11.79 1.33
N ALA A 17 -3.08 10.76 2.16
CA ALA A 17 -2.97 10.95 3.61
C ALA A 17 -1.72 11.77 3.99
N LEU A 18 -0.58 11.51 3.35
CA LEU A 18 0.65 12.30 3.56
C LEU A 18 0.52 13.73 3.06
N GLU A 19 -0.08 13.95 1.88
CA GLU A 19 -0.35 15.28 1.33
C GLU A 19 -1.24 16.12 2.25
N MET A 20 -2.19 15.47 2.94
CA MET A 20 -3.07 16.12 3.92
C MET A 20 -2.42 16.33 5.30
N GLY A 21 -1.17 15.92 5.49
CA GLY A 21 -0.46 16.02 6.78
C GLY A 21 -1.00 15.07 7.85
N ILE A 22 -1.64 13.97 7.46
CA ILE A 22 -2.12 12.95 8.39
C ILE A 22 -0.91 12.16 8.90
N MET A 23 -0.67 12.21 10.21
CA MET A 23 0.46 11.52 10.84
C MET A 23 0.16 10.06 11.18
N HIS A 24 -1.12 9.69 11.29
CA HIS A 24 -1.56 8.34 11.62
C HIS A 24 -2.80 7.98 10.79
N ALA A 25 -2.71 6.91 10.02
CA ALA A 25 -3.78 6.43 9.17
C ALA A 25 -3.87 4.90 9.21
N ILE A 26 -5.08 4.38 9.03
CA ILE A 26 -5.33 2.95 8.82
C ILE A 26 -5.85 2.80 7.40
N VAL A 27 -5.14 2.03 6.57
CA VAL A 27 -5.56 1.74 5.21
C VAL A 27 -6.41 0.46 5.23
N GLU A 28 -7.69 0.60 4.89
CA GLU A 28 -8.64 -0.52 4.82
C GLU A 28 -8.92 -0.90 3.35
N GLY A 29 -9.12 -2.19 3.11
CA GLY A 29 -9.45 -2.73 1.79
C GLY A 29 -9.91 -4.18 1.86
N ASP A 30 -10.63 -4.65 0.84
CA ASP A 30 -11.19 -6.01 0.73
C ASP A 30 -10.23 -6.99 0.02
N SER A 31 -9.11 -6.50 -0.50
CA SER A 31 -8.12 -7.33 -1.19
C SER A 31 -7.21 -8.08 -0.22
N GLU A 32 -7.51 -9.36 0.00
CA GLU A 32 -6.68 -10.25 0.80
C GLU A 32 -5.26 -10.40 0.23
N ILE A 33 -5.10 -10.37 -1.10
CA ILE A 33 -3.80 -10.49 -1.77
C ILE A 33 -2.93 -9.28 -1.44
N ILE A 34 -3.47 -8.07 -1.63
CA ILE A 34 -2.73 -6.84 -1.34
C ILE A 34 -2.44 -6.72 0.15
N PHE A 35 -3.41 -7.05 1.01
CA PHE A 35 -3.20 -7.08 2.45
C PHE A 35 -2.02 -7.98 2.85
N LYS A 36 -1.98 -9.22 2.35
CA LYS A 36 -0.89 -10.16 2.61
C LYS A 36 0.46 -9.63 2.12
N ASP A 37 0.53 -9.10 0.91
CA ASP A 37 1.77 -8.58 0.34
C ASP A 37 2.31 -7.36 1.11
N LEU A 38 1.42 -6.53 1.68
CA LEU A 38 1.78 -5.39 2.51
C LEU A 38 2.35 -5.77 3.88
N ILE A 39 1.81 -6.80 4.53
CA ILE A 39 2.29 -7.23 5.86
C ILE A 39 3.49 -8.18 5.78
N ASN A 40 3.72 -8.83 4.65
CA ASN A 40 4.85 -9.73 4.46
C ASN A 40 6.18 -8.96 4.38
N PHE A 41 7.23 -9.49 5.00
CA PHE A 41 8.57 -8.88 4.91
C PHE A 41 9.26 -9.20 3.57
N GLU A 42 8.94 -10.34 2.99
CA GLU A 42 9.50 -10.76 1.70
C GLU A 42 8.91 -9.94 0.54
N PRO A 43 9.70 -9.66 -0.52
CA PRO A 43 9.21 -8.99 -1.72
C PRO A 43 8.09 -9.81 -2.38
N SER A 44 7.01 -9.14 -2.79
CA SER A 44 5.97 -9.81 -3.57
C SER A 44 6.55 -10.20 -4.93
N LEU A 45 6.21 -11.39 -5.43
CA LEU A 45 6.60 -11.84 -6.78
C LEU A 45 5.52 -11.52 -7.84
N GLY A 46 4.49 -10.75 -7.47
CA GLY A 46 3.39 -10.37 -8.35
C GLY A 46 3.75 -9.20 -9.28
N LEU A 47 2.95 -8.99 -10.33
CA LEU A 47 3.08 -7.86 -11.27
C LEU A 47 2.86 -6.48 -10.61
N HIS A 48 2.43 -6.46 -9.35
CA HIS A 48 2.21 -5.26 -8.52
C HIS A 48 3.29 -5.08 -7.44
N SER A 49 4.38 -5.85 -7.47
CA SER A 49 5.45 -5.80 -6.46
C SER A 49 6.01 -4.40 -6.20
N HIS A 50 6.29 -3.64 -7.26
CA HIS A 50 6.78 -2.28 -7.15
C HIS A 50 5.77 -1.34 -6.47
N LEU A 51 4.47 -1.56 -6.67
CA LEU A 51 3.44 -0.79 -5.95
C LEU A 51 3.45 -1.14 -4.45
N ILE A 52 3.65 -2.41 -4.10
CA ILE A 52 3.76 -2.84 -2.69
C ILE A 52 4.98 -2.19 -2.02
N GLU A 53 6.11 -2.13 -2.71
CA GLU A 53 7.32 -1.46 -2.22
C GLU A 53 7.09 0.05 -2.03
N ASP A 54 6.45 0.73 -2.99
CA ASP A 54 6.07 2.13 -2.86
C ASP A 54 5.17 2.36 -1.62
N ILE A 55 4.15 1.51 -1.43
CA ILE A 55 3.21 1.62 -0.30
C ILE A 55 3.95 1.44 1.03
N LYS A 56 4.86 0.47 1.14
CA LYS A 56 5.70 0.26 2.34
C LYS A 56 6.62 1.45 2.61
N LEU A 57 7.19 2.05 1.57
CA LEU A 57 8.00 3.26 1.69
C LEU A 57 7.14 4.42 2.20
N LEU A 58 5.96 4.64 1.62
CA LEU A 58 5.01 5.66 2.08
C LEU A 58 4.60 5.41 3.54
N ALA A 59 4.42 4.14 3.94
CA ALA A 59 4.07 3.76 5.31
C ALA A 59 5.13 4.19 6.32
N SER A 60 6.41 4.21 5.92
CA SER A 60 7.51 4.61 6.79
C SER A 60 7.50 6.10 7.17
N HIS A 61 6.66 6.92 6.52
CA HIS A 61 6.45 8.32 6.87
C HIS A 61 5.39 8.54 7.95
N PHE A 62 4.57 7.53 8.25
CA PHE A 62 3.59 7.59 9.34
C PHE A 62 4.27 7.26 10.67
N SER A 63 3.78 7.85 11.77
CA SER A 63 4.35 7.70 13.12
C SER A 63 3.83 6.48 13.86
#